data_AF-A0A968PAA5-F1
#
_entry.id   AF-A0A968PAA5-F1
#
_cell.length_a   1.000
_cell.length_b   1.000
_cell.length_c   1.000
_cell.angle_alpha   90.00
_cell.angle_beta   90.00
_cell.angle_gamma   90.00
#
_symmetry.space_group_name_H-M   'P 1'
#
loop_
_entity.id
_entity.type
_entity.pdbx_description
1 polymer ?
#
loop_
_entity_poly.entity_id
_entity_poly.type
_entity_poly.pdbx_seq_one_letter_code
_entity_poly.pdbx_strand_id
1 'polypeptide(L)'
;MSTSEFILPGADLDLRDPAVVVDLFQKAAQLNLECPLRRGSTVYLPDQGTLWMPGDLHDNSLNFSRILKLARLHRKPDTHLILHELVHGPRLVNGCDLSIRLAAASQP
;
A
#
# COMPACT_ATOMS: atom_id res chain seq x y z
N MET A 1 -28.87 1.94 -1.85
CA MET A 1 -27.49 1.81 -1.33
C MET A 1 -26.56 1.83 -2.52
N SER A 2 -25.93 2.97 -2.80
CA SER A 2 -25.01 3.09 -3.93
C SER A 2 -23.70 2.37 -3.59
N THR A 3 -23.39 1.29 -4.30
CA THR A 3 -22.07 0.70 -4.36
C THR A 3 -21.16 1.71 -5.05
N SER A 4 -20.54 2.62 -4.29
CA SER A 4 -19.34 3.28 -4.80
C SER A 4 -18.32 2.16 -5.00
N GLU A 5 -18.04 1.79 -6.25
CA GLU A 5 -16.90 0.96 -6.57
C GLU A 5 -15.69 1.55 -5.85
N PHE A 6 -15.13 0.78 -4.93
CA PHE A 6 -13.86 1.12 -4.32
C PHE A 6 -12.81 0.88 -5.41
N ILE A 7 -12.59 1.90 -6.25
CA ILE A 7 -11.52 1.89 -7.22
C ILE A 7 -10.23 1.77 -6.41
N LEU A 8 -9.48 0.69 -6.64
CA LEU A 8 -8.15 0.55 -6.05
C LEU A 8 -7.32 1.73 -6.55
N PRO A 9 -6.62 2.47 -5.66
CA PRO A 9 -5.67 3.48 -6.08
C PRO A 9 -4.73 2.89 -7.15
N GLY A 10 -4.40 3.67 -8.18
CA GLY A 10 -3.52 3.23 -9.26
C GLY A 10 -4.14 2.30 -10.31
N ALA A 11 -5.47 2.10 -10.31
CA ALA A 11 -6.16 1.33 -11.37
C ALA A 11 -6.08 1.97 -12.78
N ASP A 12 -5.71 3.25 -12.85
CA ASP A 12 -5.53 4.05 -14.05
C ASP A 12 -4.09 4.04 -14.61
N LEU A 13 -3.13 3.45 -13.89
CA LEU A 13 -1.72 3.41 -14.29
C LEU A 13 -1.45 2.28 -15.30
N ASP A 14 -0.72 2.57 -16.38
CA ASP A 14 -0.21 1.52 -17.27
C ASP A 14 1.02 0.84 -16.67
N LEU A 15 0.79 -0.19 -15.85
CA LEU A 15 1.85 -0.96 -15.20
C LEU A 15 2.69 -1.81 -16.17
N ARG A 16 2.43 -1.75 -17.48
CA ARG A 16 3.29 -2.38 -18.53
C ARG A 16 4.35 -1.41 -19.05
N ASP A 17 4.20 -0.11 -18.80
CA ASP A 17 5.20 0.89 -19.13
C ASP A 17 6.25 0.95 -17.99
N PRO A 18 7.51 0.57 -18.26
CA PRO A 18 8.55 0.60 -17.24
C PRO A 18 8.82 2.00 -16.70
N ALA A 19 8.62 3.06 -17.49
CA ALA A 19 8.82 4.43 -17.01
C ALA A 19 7.77 4.82 -15.97
N VAL A 20 6.50 4.43 -16.20
CA VAL A 20 5.40 4.64 -15.24
C VAL A 20 5.67 3.91 -13.94
N VAL A 21 6.11 2.65 -14.02
CA VAL A 21 6.44 1.85 -12.82
C VAL A 21 7.63 2.47 -12.07
N VAL A 22 8.70 2.87 -12.76
CA VAL A 22 9.87 3.50 -12.12
C VAL A 22 9.47 4.79 -11.40
N ASP A 23 8.72 5.67 -12.05
CA ASP A 23 8.25 6.93 -11.45
C ASP A 23 7.41 6.69 -10.20
N LEU A 24 6.48 5.73 -10.27
CA LEU A 24 5.64 5.35 -9.15
C LEU A 24 6.45 4.87 -7.94
N PHE A 25 7.43 3.99 -8.16
CA PHE A 25 8.28 3.47 -7.07
C PHE A 25 9.23 4.53 -6.52
N GLN A 26 9.74 5.45 -7.36
CA GLN A 26 10.53 6.59 -6.91
C GLN A 26 9.70 7.52 -6.01
N LYS A 27 8.48 7.84 -6.43
CA LYS A 27 7.55 8.65 -5.63
C LYS A 27 7.18 7.96 -4.31
N ALA A 28 6.89 6.67 -4.35
CA ALA A 28 6.61 5.87 -3.16
C ALA A 28 7.80 5.86 -2.19
N ALA A 29 9.02 5.71 -2.69
CA ALA A 29 10.23 5.74 -1.89
C ALA A 29 10.43 7.13 -1.26
N GLN A 30 10.22 8.20 -2.03
CA GLN A 30 10.28 9.58 -1.54
C GLN A 30 9.28 9.81 -0.40
N LEU A 31 8.00 9.46 -0.59
CA LEU A 31 6.97 9.61 0.44
C LEU A 31 7.30 8.85 1.73
N ASN A 32 7.89 7.65 1.62
CA ASN A 32 8.34 6.89 2.78
C ASN A 32 9.56 7.53 3.47
N LEU A 33 10.45 8.19 2.73
CA LEU A 33 11.62 8.90 3.27
C LEU A 33 11.26 10.24 3.91
N GLU A 34 10.28 10.93 3.36
CA GLU A 34 9.79 12.23 3.82
C GLU A 34 8.71 12.10 4.90
N CYS A 35 8.29 10.88 5.23
CA CYS A 35 7.29 10.64 6.26
C CYS A 35 7.71 11.29 7.60
N PRO A 36 6.96 12.26 8.14
CA PRO A 36 7.36 13.01 9.33
C PRO A 36 7.37 12.15 10.61
N LEU A 37 6.67 11.01 10.58
CA LEU A 37 6.65 10.03 11.65
C LEU A 37 7.86 9.09 11.61
N ARG A 38 8.67 9.11 10.54
CA ARG A 38 9.83 8.23 10.39
C ARG A 38 11.12 8.93 10.79
N ARG A 39 11.96 8.23 11.56
CA ARG A 39 13.34 8.63 11.87
C ARG A 39 14.27 7.45 11.61
N GLY A 40 15.12 7.57 10.60
CA GLY A 40 15.96 6.45 10.15
C GLY A 40 15.09 5.26 9.71
N SER A 41 15.22 4.13 10.40
CA SER A 41 14.42 2.91 10.14
C SER A 41 13.27 2.71 11.12
N THR A 42 12.92 3.71 11.93
CA THR A 42 11.89 3.61 12.97
C THR A 42 10.73 4.57 12.69
N VAL A 43 9.49 4.10 12.85
CA VAL A 43 8.28 4.93 12.80
C VAL A 43 7.82 5.23 14.23
N TYR A 44 7.67 6.51 14.55
CA TYR A 44 7.22 7.05 15.83
C TYR A 44 5.79 7.53 15.68
N LEU A 45 4.85 6.75 16.20
CA LEU A 45 3.43 7.09 16.17
C LEU A 45 3.05 7.96 17.38
N PRO A 46 1.99 8.77 17.28
CA PRO A 46 1.42 9.48 18.41
C PRO A 46 0.94 8.53 19.53
N ASP A 47 0.76 9.07 20.73
CA ASP A 47 0.25 8.34 21.91
C ASP A 47 -1.26 8.10 21.87
N GLN A 48 -1.95 8.68 20.89
CA GLN A 48 -3.39 8.56 20.65
C GLN A 48 -3.65 8.13 19.20
N GLY A 49 -4.78 7.43 18.98
CA GLY A 49 -5.23 7.01 17.66
C GLY A 49 -5.38 5.50 17.54
N THR A 50 -5.51 5.01 16.30
CA THR A 50 -5.67 3.57 16.02
C THR A 50 -4.51 3.06 15.16
N LEU A 51 -3.85 1.99 15.59
CA LEU A 51 -2.82 1.32 14.80
C LEU A 51 -3.35 0.01 14.21
N TRP A 52 -3.26 -0.13 12.88
CA TRP A 52 -3.48 -1.38 12.17
C TRP A 52 -2.14 -1.94 11.69
N MET A 53 -1.84 -3.16 12.13
CA MET A 53 -0.67 -3.94 11.69
C MET A 53 -1.14 -5.33 11.23
N PRO A 54 -1.82 -5.43 10.08
CA PRO A 54 -2.08 -6.73 9.47
C PRO A 54 -0.78 -7.51 9.29
N GLY A 55 -0.85 -8.84 9.36
CA GLY A 55 0.26 -9.69 8.98
C GLY A 55 0.55 -9.63 7.47
N ASP A 56 1.41 -10.53 7.02
CA ASP A 56 1.92 -10.53 5.65
C ASP A 56 0.83 -10.56 4.58
N LEU A 57 1.03 -9.75 3.53
CA LEU A 57 0.03 -9.55 2.50
C LEU A 57 0.29 -10.39 1.24
N HIS A 58 1.55 -10.61 0.84
CA HIS A 58 1.95 -11.52 -0.24
C HIS A 58 1.15 -11.34 -1.55
N ASP A 59 1.02 -10.09 -2.04
CA ASP A 59 0.21 -9.75 -3.23
C ASP A 59 -1.30 -10.10 -3.14
N ASN A 60 -1.83 -10.35 -1.93
CA ASN A 60 -3.24 -10.70 -1.76
C ASN A 60 -4.14 -9.45 -1.84
N SER A 61 -4.50 -9.07 -3.06
CA SER A 61 -5.37 -7.92 -3.37
C SER A 61 -6.74 -7.98 -2.69
N LEU A 62 -7.30 -9.17 -2.46
CA LEU A 62 -8.56 -9.34 -1.74
C LEU A 62 -8.42 -8.95 -0.26
N ASN A 63 -7.36 -9.43 0.40
CA ASN A 63 -7.07 -9.05 1.78
C ASN A 63 -6.72 -7.57 1.88
N PHE A 64 -6.00 -7.03 0.92
CA PHE A 64 -5.70 -5.60 0.85
C PHE A 64 -6.97 -4.74 0.80
N SER A 65 -7.90 -5.07 -0.10
CA SER A 65 -9.19 -4.38 -0.20
C SER A 65 -9.99 -4.45 1.12
N ARG A 66 -9.99 -5.61 1.78
CA ARG A 66 -10.63 -5.78 3.09
C ARG A 66 -9.97 -4.92 4.16
N ILE A 67 -8.64 -4.90 4.22
CA ILE A 67 -7.86 -4.07 5.14
C ILE A 67 -8.21 -2.59 4.93
N LEU A 68 -8.15 -2.07 3.70
CA LEU A 68 -8.48 -0.68 3.40
C LEU A 68 -9.92 -0.31 3.81
N LYS A 69 -10.88 -1.20 3.52
CA LYS A 69 -12.28 -1.02 3.89
C LYS A 69 -12.49 -0.98 5.41
N LEU A 70 -11.73 -1.79 6.16
CA LEU A 70 -11.82 -1.85 7.63
C LEU A 70 -11.07 -0.68 8.30
N ALA A 71 -9.90 -0.31 7.79
CA ALA A 71 -9.09 0.79 8.31
C ALA A 71 -9.80 2.13 8.19
N ARG A 72 -10.62 2.33 7.14
CA ARG A 72 -11.45 3.53 6.94
C ARG A 72 -10.64 4.83 7.05
N LEU A 73 -9.43 4.86 6.49
CA LEU A 73 -8.47 5.98 6.60
C LEU A 73 -9.10 7.35 6.23
N HIS A 74 -10.00 7.37 5.24
CA HIS A 74 -10.74 8.57 4.84
C HIS A 74 -11.74 9.12 5.88
N ARG A 75 -12.11 8.34 6.91
CA ARG A 75 -13.03 8.76 8.00
C ARG A 75 -12.34 8.84 9.36
N LYS A 76 -11.14 8.28 9.48
CA LYS A 76 -10.39 8.17 10.73
C LYS A 76 -8.94 8.62 10.49
N PRO A 77 -8.68 9.93 10.43
CA PRO A 77 -7.35 10.46 10.09
C PRO A 77 -6.28 10.17 11.15
N ASP A 78 -6.69 9.79 12.36
CA ASP A 78 -5.84 9.31 13.46
C ASP A 78 -5.51 7.80 13.36
N THR A 79 -5.92 7.15 12.27
CA THR A 79 -5.61 5.75 12.01
C THR A 79 -4.32 5.62 11.21
N HIS A 80 -3.36 4.87 11.75
CA HIS A 80 -2.12 4.49 11.10
C HIS A 80 -2.22 3.04 10.62
N LEU A 81 -1.95 2.81 9.33
CA LEU A 81 -1.94 1.48 8.73
C LEU A 81 -0.52 1.12 8.30
N ILE A 82 0.03 0.04 8.85
CA ILE A 82 1.32 -0.52 8.46
C ILE A 82 1.06 -1.81 7.69
N LEU A 83 1.50 -1.85 6.43
CA LEU A 83 1.34 -3.01 5.57
C LEU A 83 2.68 -3.77 5.50
N HIS A 84 2.63 -5.07 5.74
CA HIS A 84 3.81 -5.94 5.72
C HIS A 84 3.82 -6.83 4.49
N GLU A 85 5.02 -7.12 3.97
CA GLU A 85 5.23 -8.07 2.86
C GLU A 85 4.33 -7.78 1.65
N LEU A 86 4.21 -6.50 1.26
CA LEU A 86 3.53 -6.13 0.01
C LEU A 86 4.21 -6.77 -1.19
N VAL A 87 5.54 -6.71 -1.20
CA VAL A 87 6.42 -7.32 -2.20
C VAL A 87 7.09 -8.53 -1.56
N HIS A 88 6.83 -9.72 -2.07
CA HIS A 88 7.39 -10.96 -1.53
C HIS A 88 7.68 -12.01 -2.62
N GLY A 89 8.94 -12.48 -2.66
CA GLY A 89 9.37 -13.60 -3.50
C GLY A 89 9.32 -14.91 -2.73
N PRO A 90 8.58 -15.93 -3.23
CA PRO A 90 9.02 -16.58 -4.47
C PRO A 90 7.89 -16.93 -5.44
N ARG A 91 6.67 -16.42 -5.22
CA ARG A 91 5.49 -16.81 -6.01
C ARG A 91 5.46 -16.04 -7.32
N LEU A 92 6.29 -16.49 -8.26
CA LEU A 92 6.29 -15.98 -9.62
C LEU A 92 5.06 -16.50 -10.37
N VAL A 93 4.33 -15.60 -11.01
CA VAL A 93 3.31 -15.96 -12.00
C VAL A 93 3.98 -15.87 -13.36
N ASN A 94 4.13 -17.01 -14.04
CA ASN A 94 4.85 -17.12 -15.32
C ASN A 94 6.28 -16.57 -15.29
N GLY A 95 6.99 -16.71 -14.16
CA GLY A 95 8.35 -16.18 -14.00
C GLY A 95 8.43 -14.69 -13.65
N CYS A 96 7.29 -14.00 -13.51
CA CYS A 96 7.23 -12.60 -13.11
C CYS A 96 6.74 -12.46 -11.67
N ASP A 97 7.37 -11.56 -10.92
CA ASP A 97 6.85 -11.10 -9.63
C ASP A 97 5.75 -10.06 -9.88
N LEU A 98 4.50 -10.39 -9.50
CA LEU A 98 3.35 -9.50 -9.69
C LEU A 98 3.02 -8.67 -8.44
N SER A 99 3.71 -8.90 -7.33
CA SER A 99 3.51 -8.18 -6.06
C SER A 99 3.76 -6.68 -6.17
N ILE A 100 4.47 -6.25 -7.23
CA ILE A 100 4.63 -4.84 -7.60
C ILE A 100 3.29 -4.14 -7.81
N ARG A 101 2.26 -4.87 -8.28
CA ARG A 101 0.93 -4.30 -8.55
C ARG A 101 0.24 -3.89 -7.27
N LEU A 102 0.43 -4.66 -6.20
CA LEU A 102 -0.10 -4.30 -4.90
C LEU A 102 0.65 -3.14 -4.28
N ALA A 103 1.98 -3.12 -4.41
CA ALA A 103 2.80 -1.99 -3.99
C ALA A 103 2.45 -0.68 -4.74
N ALA A 104 2.11 -0.79 -6.02
CA ALA A 104 1.57 0.29 -6.82
C ALA A 104 0.21 0.77 -6.27
N ALA A 105 -0.70 -0.16 -5.98
CA ALA A 105 -2.04 0.15 -5.49
C ALA A 105 -2.12 0.64 -4.05
N SER A 106 -1.03 0.54 -3.28
CA SER A 106 -0.94 1.08 -1.92
C SER A 106 -0.51 2.54 -1.85
N GLN A 107 -0.17 3.15 -2.99
CA GLN A 107 0.16 4.58 -3.01
C GLN A 107 -1.12 5.42 -2.93
N PRO A 108 -1.09 6.55 -2.19
CA PRO A 108 -2.23 7.45 -2.05
C PRO A 108 -2.61 8.15 -3.36
#